data_AF-A0A9D6UWZ9-F1
#
_entry.id   AF-A0A9D6UWZ9-F1
#
_cell.length_a   1.000
_cell.length_b   1.000
_cell.length_c   1.000
_cell.angle_alpha   90.00
_cell.angle_beta   90.00
_cell.angle_gamma   90.00
#
_symmetry.space_group_name_H-M   'P 1'
#
loop_
_entity.id
_entity.type
_entity.pdbx_description
1 polymer ?
#
loop_
_entity_poly.entity_id
_entity_poly.type
_entity_poly.pdbx_seq_one_letter_code
_entity_poly.pdbx_strand_id
1 'polypeptide(L)' 'MEMTHKPEDLQAGNLEEEPRDDSLQEQTRYLLCRTQSFDCRIDQAFCTEGSAVGTYDTKKGALEALRDEWEQGTCF' A
#
# COMPACT_ATOMS: atom_id res chain seq x y z
N MET A 1 25.96 19.22 -53.40
CA MET A 1 24.83 18.48 -52.79
C MET A 1 25.46 17.53 -51.80
N GLU A 2 25.18 17.45 -50.53
CA GLU A 2 24.26 18.06 -49.56
C GLU A 2 24.97 17.78 -48.22
N MET A 3 25.03 18.77 -47.32
CA MET A 3 24.38 18.74 -46.00
C MET A 3 24.67 17.42 -45.23
N THR A 4 25.25 17.39 -44.03
CA THR A 4 24.44 17.60 -42.81
C THR A 4 25.23 17.17 -41.55
N HIS A 5 25.32 18.13 -40.63
CA HIS A 5 25.22 18.02 -39.16
C HIS A 5 26.30 17.29 -38.33
N LYS A 6 27.10 18.10 -37.64
CA LYS A 6 27.32 17.90 -36.20
C LYS A 6 26.15 18.55 -35.44
N PRO A 7 25.61 17.87 -34.42
CA PRO A 7 25.34 18.51 -33.13
C PRO A 7 26.04 17.67 -32.04
N GLU A 8 26.96 18.24 -31.27
CA GLU A 8 26.66 18.98 -30.03
C GLU A 8 25.89 18.14 -28.99
N ASP A 9 26.55 18.01 -27.85
CA ASP A 9 26.00 17.87 -26.51
C ASP A 9 24.83 16.90 -26.31
N LEU A 10 25.19 15.66 -25.97
CA LEU A 10 24.57 15.04 -24.81
C LEU A 10 25.57 15.10 -23.66
N GLN A 11 25.74 16.32 -23.17
CA GLN A 11 25.99 16.58 -21.77
C GLN A 11 25.04 15.66 -21.00
N ALA A 12 25.59 14.68 -20.26
CA ALA A 12 24.83 13.87 -19.31
C ALA A 12 24.42 14.80 -18.16
N GLY A 13 23.53 15.72 -18.47
CA GLY A 13 22.87 16.61 -17.56
C GLY A 13 21.96 15.77 -16.70
N ASN A 14 22.21 15.87 -15.40
CA ASN A 14 21.24 15.66 -14.35
C ASN A 14 20.49 14.32 -14.43
N LEU A 15 21.12 13.28 -13.88
CA LEU A 15 20.32 12.47 -12.98
C LEU A 15 20.00 13.40 -11.80
N GLU A 16 18.90 14.13 -11.91
CA GLU A 16 18.28 14.74 -10.75
C GLU A 16 18.02 13.56 -9.80
N GLU A 17 18.84 13.47 -8.77
CA GLU A 17 18.50 12.70 -7.58
C GLU A 17 17.25 13.41 -7.05
N GLU A 18 16.07 12.94 -7.47
CA GLU A 18 14.82 13.42 -6.93
C GLU A 18 14.97 13.40 -5.40
N PRO A 19 14.75 14.51 -4.70
CA PRO A 19 14.81 14.51 -3.26
C PRO A 19 13.84 13.43 -2.79
N ARG A 20 14.36 12.48 -2.02
CA ARG A 20 13.54 11.50 -1.29
C ARG A 20 12.52 12.34 -0.54
N ASP A 21 11.30 12.38 -1.04
CA ASP A 21 10.22 13.04 -0.36
C ASP A 21 9.97 12.20 0.90
N ASP A 22 10.54 12.67 2.00
CA ASP A 22 10.40 12.16 3.36
C ASP A 22 8.99 12.49 3.91
N SER A 23 7.97 12.59 3.03
CA SER A 23 6.59 12.80 3.40
C SER A 23 5.80 11.51 3.24
N LEU A 24 5.39 10.96 4.38
CA LEU A 24 4.17 10.16 4.50
C LEU A 24 4.11 8.92 3.59
N GLN A 25 5.10 8.03 3.65
CA GLN A 25 4.70 6.62 3.68
C GLN A 25 4.05 6.40 5.04
N GLU A 26 2.77 6.77 5.14
CA GLU A 26 1.83 6.09 6.01
C GLU A 26 2.08 4.60 5.75
N GLN A 27 2.83 3.94 6.64
CA GLN A 27 3.13 2.52 6.51
C GLN A 27 1.80 1.86 6.24
N THR A 28 1.60 1.35 5.04
CA THR A 28 0.28 0.87 4.60
C THR A 28 -0.07 -0.32 5.49
N ARG A 29 -0.81 -0.04 6.56
CA ARG A 29 -1.21 -1.02 7.57
C ARG A 29 -2.54 -1.59 7.13
N TYR A 30 -2.61 -2.90 7.13
CA TYR A 30 -3.82 -3.64 6.79
C TYR A 30 -4.58 -3.88 8.09
N LEU A 31 -5.78 -3.35 8.17
CA LEU A 31 -6.66 -3.51 9.30
C LEU A 31 -7.69 -4.58 8.98
N LEU A 32 -7.81 -5.60 9.82
CA LEU A 32 -8.93 -6.51 9.79
C LEU A 32 -10.07 -5.88 10.57
N CYS A 33 -11.07 -5.40 9.86
CA CYS A 33 -12.27 -4.80 10.42
C CYS A 33 -13.38 -5.83 10.48
N ARG A 34 -14.17 -5.82 11.56
CA ARG A 34 -15.40 -6.58 11.70
C ARG A 34 -16.58 -5.63 11.76
N THR A 35 -17.53 -5.83 10.87
CA THR A 35 -18.78 -5.07 10.87
C THR A 35 -19.76 -5.65 11.90
N GLN A 36 -20.79 -4.87 12.26
CA GLN A 36 -21.85 -5.30 13.19
C GLN A 36 -22.59 -6.58 12.71
N SER A 37 -22.51 -6.88 11.42
CA SER A 37 -23.12 -8.06 10.79
C SER A 37 -22.24 -9.30 10.83
N PHE A 38 -21.14 -9.31 11.60
CA PHE A 38 -20.12 -10.37 11.61
C PHE A 38 -19.34 -10.49 10.28
N ASP A 39 -19.55 -9.60 9.31
CA ASP A 39 -18.78 -9.56 8.06
C ASP A 39 -17.43 -8.89 8.34
N CYS A 40 -16.34 -9.58 7.97
CA CYS A 40 -14.98 -9.09 8.20
C CYS A 40 -14.29 -8.73 6.89
N ARG A 41 -13.60 -7.58 6.91
CA ARG A 41 -12.97 -6.99 5.73
C ARG A 41 -11.59 -6.50 6.07
N ILE A 42 -10.73 -6.50 5.06
CA ILE A 42 -9.41 -5.90 5.16
C ILE A 42 -9.49 -4.51 4.56
N ASP A 43 -9.34 -3.51 5.42
CA ASP A 43 -9.21 -2.11 5.01
C ASP A 43 -7.74 -1.69 5.11
N GLN A 44 -7.29 -0.76 4.27
CA GLN A 44 -5.91 -0.27 4.24
C GLN A 44 -5.75 1.09 4.93
N ALA A 45 -6.84 1.66 5.44
CA ALA A 45 -6.85 3.00 6.02
C ALA A 45 -7.55 3.05 7.38
N PHE A 46 -8.79 2.57 7.48
CA PHE A 46 -9.57 2.77 8.71
C PHE A 46 -10.67 1.72 8.92
N CYS A 47 -10.79 1.24 10.16
CA CYS A 47 -11.99 0.57 10.64
C CYS A 47 -12.81 1.56 11.47
N THR A 48 -14.13 1.47 11.42
CA THR A 48 -15.00 2.13 12.41
C THR A 48 -14.53 1.84 13.84
N GLU A 49 -14.64 2.82 14.74
CA GLU A 49 -14.24 2.66 16.14
C GLU A 49 -14.86 1.41 16.77
N GLY A 50 -14.06 0.63 17.52
CA GLY A 50 -14.48 -0.64 18.12
C GLY A 50 -14.72 -1.79 17.13
N SER A 51 -14.51 -1.56 15.83
CA SER A 51 -14.69 -2.57 14.77
C SER A 51 -13.36 -3.20 14.33
N ALA A 52 -12.22 -2.64 14.72
CA ALA A 52 -10.91 -3.23 14.41
C ALA A 52 -10.68 -4.49 15.25
N VAL A 53 -10.45 -5.62 14.56
CA VAL A 53 -10.08 -6.90 15.17
C VAL A 53 -8.55 -7.02 15.28
N GLY A 54 -7.84 -6.56 14.25
CA GLY A 54 -6.38 -6.66 14.20
C GLY A 54 -5.75 -5.68 13.22
N THR A 55 -4.47 -5.37 13.45
CA THR A 55 -3.63 -4.57 12.55
C THR A 55 -2.44 -5.39 12.09
N TYR A 56 -2.13 -5.33 10.81
CA TYR A 56 -1.10 -6.15 10.17
C TYR A 56 -0.23 -5.30 9.25
N ASP A 57 1.07 -5.52 9.28
CA ASP A 57 2.03 -4.81 8.41
C ASP A 57 2.00 -5.30 6.96
N THR A 58 1.36 -6.44 6.69
CA THR A 58 1.28 -7.01 5.33
C THR A 58 -0.13 -7.47 5.00
N LYS A 59 -0.51 -7.33 3.72
CA LYS A 59 -1.79 -7.80 3.19
C LYS A 59 -1.99 -9.29 3.42
N LYS A 60 -0.90 -10.07 3.28
CA LYS A 60 -0.92 -11.51 3.49
C LYS A 60 -1.29 -11.85 4.93
N GLY A 61 -0.67 -11.20 5.92
CA GLY A 61 -0.99 -11.41 7.34
C GLY A 61 -2.45 -11.09 7.65
N ALA A 62 -2.98 -9.99 7.11
CA ALA A 62 -4.40 -9.66 7.27
C ALA A 62 -5.35 -10.68 6.63
N LEU A 63 -4.98 -11.24 5.47
CA LEU A 63 -5.75 -12.29 4.78
C LEU A 63 -5.72 -13.63 5.53
N GLU A 64 -4.56 -14.00 6.08
CA GLU A 64 -4.43 -15.21 6.89
C GLU A 64 -5.28 -15.10 8.16
N ALA A 65 -5.25 -13.94 8.83
CA ALA A 65 -6.11 -13.68 9.98
C ALA A 65 -7.60 -13.64 9.63
N LEU A 66 -7.98 -13.03 8.50
CA LEU A 66 -9.35 -13.07 8.01
C LEU A 66 -9.84 -14.52 7.81
N ARG A 67 -8.99 -15.38 7.22
CA ARG A 67 -9.32 -16.79 7.02
C ARG A 67 -9.46 -17.52 8.35
N ASP A 68 -8.57 -17.27 9.29
CA ASP A 68 -8.60 -17.89 10.62
C ASP A 68 -9.88 -17.51 11.38
N GLU A 69 -10.26 -16.23 11.37
CA GLU A 69 -11.53 -15.76 11.97
C GLU A 69 -12.77 -16.35 11.28
N TRP A 70 -12.69 -16.62 9.97
CA TRP A 70 -13.73 -17.31 9.21
C TRP A 70 -13.84 -18.79 9.60
N GLU A 71 -12.71 -19.49 9.73
CA GLU A 71 -12.65 -20.88 10.18
C GLU A 71 -13.15 -21.05 11.62
N GLN A 72 -12.90 -20.06 12.49
CA GLN A 72 -13.40 -20.03 13.86
C GLN A 72 -14.90 -19.65 13.96
N GLY A 73 -15.52 -19.19 12.88
CA GLY A 73 -16.90 -18.70 12.88
C GLY A 73 -17.09 -17.35 13.59
N THR A 74 -16.00 -16.61 13.80
CA THR A 74 -16.01 -15.25 14.37
C THR A 74 -16.42 -14.21 13.31
N CYS A 75 -16.12 -14.51 12.05
CA CYS A 75 -16.33 -13.67 10.88
C CYS A 75 -16.95 -14.47 9.70
N PHE A 76 -17.70 -13.81 8.81
CA PHE A 76 -18.32 -14.42 7.62
C PHE A 76 -18.07 -13.63 6.33
#